data_AF-A0A381P5V7-F1
#
_entry.id   AF-A0A381P5V7-F1
#
_cell.length_a   1.000
_cell.length_b   1.000
_cell.length_c   1.000
_cell.angle_alpha   90.00
_cell.angle_beta   90.00
_cell.angle_gamma   90.00
#
_symmetry.space_group_name_H-M   'P 1'
#
loop_
_entity.id
_entity.type
_entity.pdbx_description
1 polymer ?
#
loop_
_entity_poly.entity_id
_entity_poly.type
_entity_poly.pdbx_seq_one_letter_code
_entity_poly.pdbx_strand_id
1 'polypeptide(L)'
;MNHKYRTKPRAPELRKHQTALLDALIAGDETRANDLIEDSITKRWAPATIYLNLVAHAMTEIGDLWHRGDLNISTEHRATQIAFRLLARVKNSYPDGNKTGLSAIVSGVSGDTHLGGALIFADLLRFDGWNVDFLGTDTPSDAILEIVKSNEPDLLCLSVTLPDQVDAAKETVRLVKSTVPSTAIIVGGGAISKNGSQNSLASADYVTSDPVTALKWTAEQFDLGISAKTIQAMLAELGGRIQHFRKEKGLSQQQLATASKLDRSYVSAVEHGKQNVSFATLKNLSDALDVNIAELIND
;
A
#
# COMPACT_ATOMS: atom_id res chain seq x y z
N MET A 1 0.08 -3.22 -8.98
CA MET A 1 -1.11 -4.06 -8.69
C MET A 1 -1.88 -4.51 -9.94
N ASN A 2 -1.99 -5.83 -10.15
CA ASN A 2 -2.82 -6.47 -11.18
C ASN A 2 -4.31 -6.12 -11.01
N HIS A 3 -5.04 -5.90 -12.11
CA HIS A 3 -6.42 -5.38 -12.16
C HIS A 3 -7.49 -6.21 -11.43
N LYS A 4 -7.17 -7.41 -10.95
CA LYS A 4 -8.12 -8.35 -10.34
C LYS A 4 -8.43 -8.09 -8.86
N TYR A 5 -7.67 -7.23 -8.16
CA TYR A 5 -7.75 -7.11 -6.69
C TYR A 5 -7.80 -5.64 -6.22
N ARG A 6 -8.82 -4.90 -6.65
CA ARG A 6 -9.00 -3.47 -6.34
C ARG A 6 -10.30 -3.13 -5.60
N THR A 7 -11.09 -4.12 -5.18
CA THR A 7 -12.33 -3.83 -4.48
C THR A 7 -12.00 -3.23 -3.12
N LYS A 8 -12.21 -1.93 -2.98
CA LYS A 8 -12.16 -1.27 -1.68
C LYS A 8 -13.55 -1.40 -1.05
N PRO A 9 -13.68 -1.98 0.15
CA PRO A 9 -14.97 -2.05 0.82
C PRO A 9 -15.54 -0.67 1.10
N ARG A 10 -16.86 -0.60 1.22
CA ARG A 10 -17.52 0.60 1.74
C ARG A 10 -17.12 0.79 3.20
N ALA A 11 -16.97 2.04 3.63
CA ALA A 11 -16.50 2.36 4.97
C ALA A 11 -17.31 1.68 6.12
N PRO A 12 -18.65 1.57 6.05
CA PRO A 12 -19.41 0.86 7.09
C PRO A 12 -19.09 -0.63 7.15
N GLU A 13 -18.87 -1.26 6.00
CA GLU A 13 -18.53 -2.68 5.92
C GLU A 13 -17.13 -2.96 6.45
N LEU A 14 -16.16 -2.11 6.07
CA LEU A 14 -14.80 -2.20 6.58
C LEU A 14 -14.78 -2.09 8.11
N ARG A 15 -15.45 -1.08 8.68
CA ARG A 15 -15.54 -0.90 10.13
C ARG A 15 -16.13 -2.10 10.84
N LYS A 16 -17.18 -2.71 10.27
CA LYS A 16 -17.77 -3.94 10.81
C LYS A 16 -16.75 -5.09 10.86
N HIS A 17 -15.94 -5.26 9.81
CA HIS A 17 -14.90 -6.29 9.78
C HIS A 17 -13.75 -5.99 10.74
N GLN A 18 -13.35 -4.72 10.88
CA GLN A 18 -12.33 -4.28 11.83
C GLN A 18 -12.72 -4.66 13.26
N THR A 19 -13.90 -4.23 13.71
CA THR A 19 -14.39 -4.54 15.07
C THR A 19 -14.53 -6.05 15.27
N ALA A 20 -15.11 -6.76 14.30
CA ALA A 20 -15.31 -8.20 14.43
C ALA A 20 -14.00 -9.00 14.46
N LEU A 21 -12.98 -8.56 13.71
CA LEU A 21 -11.67 -9.22 13.70
C LEU A 21 -10.90 -8.92 15.00
N LEU A 22 -10.95 -7.69 15.49
CA LEU A 22 -10.38 -7.31 16.78
C LEU A 22 -10.97 -8.20 17.90
N ASP A 23 -12.29 -8.28 17.99
CA ASP A 23 -12.98 -9.09 19.00
C ASP A 23 -12.57 -10.57 18.92
N ALA A 24 -12.50 -11.12 17.70
CA ALA A 24 -12.13 -12.52 17.48
C ALA A 24 -10.68 -12.79 17.91
N LEU A 25 -9.75 -11.89 17.58
CA LEU A 25 -8.34 -12.03 17.95
C LEU A 25 -8.14 -11.94 19.47
N ILE A 26 -8.79 -10.98 20.15
CA ILE A 26 -8.76 -10.86 21.62
C ILE A 26 -9.33 -12.12 22.27
N ALA A 27 -10.48 -12.60 21.78
CA ALA A 27 -11.11 -13.83 22.28
C ALA A 27 -10.29 -15.10 21.98
N GLY A 28 -9.36 -15.05 21.02
CA GLY A 28 -8.65 -16.24 20.51
C GLY A 28 -9.53 -17.14 19.64
N ASP A 29 -10.62 -16.60 19.08
CA ASP A 29 -11.55 -17.30 18.21
C ASP A 29 -10.98 -17.37 16.78
N GLU A 30 -10.08 -18.32 16.57
CA GLU A 30 -9.39 -18.50 15.29
C GLU A 30 -10.36 -18.88 14.16
N THR A 31 -11.45 -19.61 14.45
CA THR A 31 -12.47 -19.95 13.46
C THR A 31 -13.15 -18.70 12.93
N ARG A 32 -13.66 -17.84 13.81
CA ARG A 32 -14.31 -16.59 13.42
C ARG A 32 -13.35 -15.63 12.71
N ALA A 33 -12.11 -15.55 13.18
CA ALA A 33 -11.09 -14.73 12.53
C ALA A 33 -10.81 -15.21 11.09
N ASN A 34 -10.75 -16.53 10.88
CA ASN A 34 -10.62 -17.13 9.56
C ASN A 34 -11.82 -16.84 8.65
N ASP A 35 -13.05 -16.96 9.17
CA ASP A 35 -14.27 -16.69 8.40
C ASP A 35 -14.32 -15.23 7.91
N LEU A 36 -13.90 -14.27 8.73
CA LEU A 36 -13.84 -12.85 8.35
C LEU A 36 -12.82 -12.59 7.23
N ILE A 37 -11.66 -13.26 7.28
CA ILE A 37 -10.65 -13.17 6.22
C ILE A 37 -11.17 -13.81 4.93
N GLU A 38 -11.82 -14.96 5.00
CA GLU A 38 -12.40 -15.63 3.83
C GLU A 38 -13.53 -14.85 3.18
N ASP A 39 -14.39 -14.24 3.98
CA ASP A 39 -15.44 -13.37 3.47
C ASP A 39 -14.82 -12.17 2.72
N SER A 40 -13.75 -11.58 3.28
CA SER A 40 -13.00 -10.49 2.63
C SER A 40 -12.35 -10.93 1.30
N ILE A 41 -11.79 -12.14 1.26
CA ILE A 41 -11.20 -12.76 0.05
C ILE A 41 -12.28 -13.03 -0.99
N THR A 42 -13.40 -13.62 -0.58
CA THR A 42 -14.55 -13.95 -1.43
C THR A 42 -15.16 -12.70 -2.06
N LYS A 43 -15.21 -11.60 -1.29
CA LYS A 43 -15.60 -10.26 -1.76
C LYS A 43 -14.53 -9.56 -2.61
N ARG A 44 -13.39 -10.22 -2.83
CA ARG A 44 -12.26 -9.76 -3.64
C ARG A 44 -11.70 -8.43 -3.17
N TRP A 45 -11.63 -8.23 -1.86
CA TRP A 45 -10.97 -7.05 -1.32
C TRP A 45 -9.50 -7.04 -1.76
N ALA A 46 -8.94 -5.84 -1.94
CA ALA A 46 -7.52 -5.72 -2.25
C ALA A 46 -6.69 -6.35 -1.12
N PRO A 47 -5.61 -7.10 -1.41
CA PRO A 47 -4.79 -7.71 -0.37
C PRO A 47 -4.22 -6.64 0.58
N ALA A 48 -3.84 -5.47 0.04
CA ALA A 48 -3.42 -4.32 0.85
C ALA A 48 -4.49 -3.86 1.85
N THR A 49 -5.77 -3.94 1.51
CA THR A 49 -6.86 -3.61 2.44
C THR A 49 -6.94 -4.64 3.57
N ILE A 50 -6.80 -5.93 3.27
CA ILE A 50 -6.84 -6.98 4.30
C ILE A 50 -5.63 -6.84 5.23
N TYR A 51 -4.44 -6.66 4.68
CA TYR A 51 -3.20 -6.50 5.44
C TYR A 51 -3.23 -5.25 6.32
N LEU A 52 -3.46 -4.08 5.73
CA LEU A 52 -3.30 -2.80 6.42
C LEU A 52 -4.54 -2.36 7.19
N ASN A 53 -5.73 -2.59 6.64
CA ASN A 53 -6.96 -2.07 7.24
C ASN A 53 -7.69 -3.08 8.13
N LEU A 54 -7.37 -4.38 8.04
CA LEU A 54 -7.91 -5.38 8.97
C LEU A 54 -6.85 -5.87 9.94
N VAL A 55 -5.84 -6.61 9.45
CA VAL A 55 -4.89 -7.30 10.34
C VAL A 55 -4.00 -6.30 11.08
N ALA A 56 -3.31 -5.41 10.38
CA ALA A 56 -2.45 -4.41 11.02
C ALA A 56 -3.23 -3.47 11.95
N HIS A 57 -4.47 -3.12 11.58
CA HIS A 57 -5.37 -2.33 12.41
C HIS A 57 -5.65 -3.02 13.74
N ALA A 58 -6.12 -4.27 13.71
CA ALA A 58 -6.42 -5.03 14.91
C ALA A 58 -5.16 -5.26 15.76
N MET A 59 -4.03 -5.56 15.13
CA MET A 59 -2.75 -5.75 15.86
C MET A 59 -2.27 -4.47 16.54
N THR A 60 -2.47 -3.31 15.91
CA THR A 60 -2.14 -2.02 16.54
C THR A 60 -3.02 -1.76 17.76
N GLU A 61 -4.34 -1.99 17.64
CA GLU A 61 -5.27 -1.84 18.76
C GLU A 61 -4.98 -2.80 19.92
N ILE A 62 -4.67 -4.06 19.63
CA ILE A 62 -4.27 -5.05 20.64
C ILE A 62 -2.98 -4.63 21.33
N GLY A 63 -2.00 -4.14 20.57
CA GLY A 63 -0.77 -3.58 21.10
C GLY A 63 -1.05 -2.42 22.06
N ASP A 64 -1.90 -1.46 21.69
CA ASP A 64 -2.25 -0.31 22.52
C ASP A 64 -3.02 -0.72 23.80
N LEU A 65 -3.92 -1.70 23.70
CA LEU A 65 -4.62 -2.26 24.86
C LEU A 65 -3.65 -2.95 25.82
N TRP A 66 -2.69 -3.72 25.31
CA TRP A 66 -1.65 -4.34 26.13
C TRP A 66 -0.75 -3.30 26.82
N HIS A 67 -0.26 -2.29 26.10
CA HIS A 67 0.58 -1.23 26.67
C HIS A 67 -0.14 -0.44 27.78
N ARG A 68 -1.47 -0.29 27.69
CA ARG A 68 -2.30 0.34 28.72
C ARG A 68 -2.63 -0.57 29.90
N GLY A 69 -2.33 -1.87 29.81
CA GLY A 69 -2.64 -2.87 30.82
C GLY A 69 -4.07 -3.44 30.75
N ASP A 70 -4.83 -3.09 29.71
CA ASP A 70 -6.20 -3.60 29.49
C ASP A 70 -6.20 -5.07 29.00
N LEU A 71 -5.10 -5.51 28.37
CA LEU A 71 -4.88 -6.90 27.97
C LEU A 71 -3.59 -7.43 28.58
N ASN A 72 -3.57 -8.73 28.88
CA ASN A 72 -2.35 -9.41 29.28
C ASN A 72 -1.49 -9.79 28.06
N ILE A 73 -0.21 -10.01 28.31
CA ILE A 73 0.76 -10.41 27.29
C ILE A 73 0.40 -11.75 26.62
N SER A 74 -0.25 -12.67 27.34
CA SER A 74 -0.66 -13.95 26.75
C SER A 74 -1.75 -13.79 25.68
N THR A 75 -2.63 -12.79 25.83
CA THR A 75 -3.66 -12.45 24.84
C THR A 75 -3.04 -11.80 23.61
N GLU A 76 -2.12 -10.85 23.81
CA GLU A 76 -1.34 -10.25 22.72
C GLU A 76 -0.61 -11.33 21.92
N HIS A 77 0.15 -12.19 22.58
CA HIS A 77 0.91 -13.25 21.90
C HIS A 77 0.00 -14.20 21.13
N ARG A 78 -1.11 -14.63 21.74
CA ARG A 78 -2.08 -15.50 21.05
C ARG A 78 -2.67 -14.82 19.82
N ALA A 79 -3.06 -13.55 19.94
CA ALA A 79 -3.59 -12.78 18.83
C ALA A 79 -2.55 -12.63 17.70
N THR A 80 -1.30 -12.31 18.03
CA THR A 80 -0.18 -12.23 17.07
C THR A 80 0.00 -13.54 16.30
N GLN A 81 -0.03 -14.69 16.99
CA GLN A 81 0.09 -15.99 16.32
C GLN A 81 -1.07 -16.30 15.37
N ILE A 82 -2.30 -15.95 15.75
CA ILE A 82 -3.47 -16.10 14.86
C ILE A 82 -3.32 -15.17 13.67
N ALA A 83 -2.97 -13.89 13.88
CA ALA A 83 -2.79 -12.91 12.83
C ALA A 83 -1.77 -13.34 11.78
N PHE A 84 -0.63 -13.92 12.18
CA PHE A 84 0.36 -14.44 11.23
C PHE A 84 -0.17 -15.61 10.39
N ARG A 85 -0.98 -16.50 10.96
CA ARG A 85 -1.65 -17.56 10.19
C ARG A 85 -2.65 -16.97 9.20
N LEU A 86 -3.38 -15.92 9.58
CA LEU A 86 -4.28 -15.21 8.67
C LEU A 86 -3.51 -14.53 7.52
N LEU A 87 -2.39 -13.87 7.79
CA LEU A 87 -1.56 -13.27 6.74
C LEU A 87 -1.04 -14.32 5.76
N ALA A 88 -0.52 -15.45 6.27
CA ALA A 88 -0.07 -16.56 5.44
C ALA A 88 -1.19 -17.12 4.55
N ARG A 89 -2.42 -17.18 5.07
CA ARG A 89 -3.60 -17.58 4.30
C ARG A 89 -3.90 -16.60 3.17
N VAL A 90 -3.97 -15.30 3.48
CA VAL A 90 -4.18 -14.26 2.46
C VAL A 90 -3.07 -14.33 1.41
N LYS A 91 -1.80 -14.47 1.82
CA LYS A 91 -0.65 -14.62 0.92
C LYS A 91 -0.82 -15.76 -0.09
N ASN A 92 -1.41 -16.86 0.32
CA ASN A 92 -1.63 -18.04 -0.55
C ASN A 92 -2.90 -17.92 -1.40
N SER A 93 -3.87 -17.10 -0.99
CA SER A 93 -5.13 -16.88 -1.74
C SER A 93 -5.00 -15.86 -2.88
N TYR A 94 -3.91 -15.08 -2.91
CA TYR A 94 -3.65 -14.09 -3.96
C TYR A 94 -2.38 -14.44 -4.73
N PRO A 95 -2.41 -14.34 -6.07
CA PRO A 95 -1.20 -14.46 -6.87
C PRO A 95 -0.32 -13.21 -6.68
N ASP A 96 0.95 -13.37 -7.00
CA ASP A 96 1.89 -12.25 -7.14
C ASP A 96 1.38 -11.23 -8.17
N GLY A 97 1.89 -10.00 -8.03
CA GLY A 97 1.75 -9.01 -9.10
C GLY A 97 2.44 -9.45 -10.39
N ASN A 98 2.16 -8.74 -11.48
CA ASN A 98 2.94 -8.89 -12.71
C ASN A 98 4.39 -8.57 -12.40
N LYS A 99 5.32 -9.45 -12.77
CA LYS A 99 6.73 -9.31 -12.43
C LYS A 99 7.28 -7.97 -12.94
N THR A 100 7.84 -7.20 -12.03
CA THR A 100 8.47 -5.91 -12.33
C THR A 100 9.86 -6.10 -12.94
N GLY A 101 10.48 -7.26 -12.70
CA GLY A 101 11.90 -7.51 -12.97
C GLY A 101 12.82 -7.00 -11.87
N LEU A 102 12.29 -6.32 -10.86
CA LEU A 102 13.03 -5.75 -9.74
C LEU A 102 13.01 -6.68 -8.52
N SER A 103 14.03 -6.56 -7.70
CA SER A 103 14.28 -7.36 -6.52
C SER A 103 14.38 -6.51 -5.25
N ALA A 104 13.85 -7.03 -4.15
CA ALA A 104 13.90 -6.37 -2.85
C ALA A 104 14.32 -7.35 -1.75
N ILE A 105 15.15 -6.88 -0.82
CA ILE A 105 15.40 -7.54 0.46
C ILE A 105 14.62 -6.80 1.54
N VAL A 106 13.88 -7.53 2.37
CA VAL A 106 13.15 -6.98 3.52
C VAL A 106 13.63 -7.67 4.79
N SER A 107 14.03 -6.89 5.80
CA SER A 107 14.50 -7.43 7.07
C SER A 107 14.26 -6.50 8.26
N GLY A 108 14.18 -7.08 9.46
CA GLY A 108 14.44 -6.37 10.71
C GLY A 108 15.94 -6.15 10.93
N VAL A 109 16.27 -5.26 11.86
CA VAL A 109 17.66 -4.98 12.23
C VAL A 109 18.07 -5.77 13.48
N SER A 110 19.38 -5.84 13.74
CA SER A 110 19.91 -6.52 14.93
C SER A 110 19.26 -6.02 16.23
N GLY A 111 18.87 -6.96 17.07
CA GLY A 111 18.16 -6.78 18.33
C GLY A 111 16.67 -6.44 18.20
N ASP A 112 16.14 -6.24 16.99
CA ASP A 112 14.70 -6.02 16.78
C ASP A 112 14.01 -7.31 16.35
N THR A 113 13.22 -7.88 17.26
CA THR A 113 12.52 -9.16 17.07
C THR A 113 11.10 -9.02 16.49
N HIS A 114 10.66 -7.82 16.11
CA HIS A 114 9.28 -7.58 15.66
C HIS A 114 9.09 -7.92 14.18
N LEU A 115 8.38 -9.03 13.91
CA LEU A 115 8.18 -9.58 12.57
C LEU A 115 7.09 -8.87 11.75
N GLY A 116 6.03 -8.40 12.41
CA GLY A 116 4.76 -8.09 11.74
C GLY A 116 4.86 -7.02 10.65
N GLY A 117 5.49 -5.88 10.94
CA GLY A 117 5.63 -4.79 9.97
C GLY A 117 6.46 -5.19 8.75
N ALA A 118 7.58 -5.87 8.98
CA ALA A 118 8.48 -6.34 7.92
C ALA A 118 7.80 -7.37 7.02
N LEU A 119 7.10 -8.36 7.62
CA LEU A 119 6.35 -9.38 6.88
C LEU A 119 5.24 -8.76 6.02
N ILE A 120 4.45 -7.85 6.61
CA ILE A 120 3.38 -7.14 5.89
C ILE A 120 3.96 -6.42 4.69
N PHE A 121 5.05 -5.67 4.86
CA PHE A 121 5.64 -4.90 3.77
C PHE A 121 6.23 -5.80 2.67
N ALA A 122 6.90 -6.89 3.04
CA ALA A 122 7.42 -7.89 2.11
C ALA A 122 6.31 -8.49 1.23
N ASP A 123 5.18 -8.86 1.83
CA ASP A 123 4.05 -9.41 1.08
C ASP A 123 3.37 -8.36 0.19
N LEU A 124 3.31 -7.10 0.61
CA LEU A 124 2.79 -6.00 -0.24
C LEU A 124 3.65 -5.78 -1.48
N LEU A 125 4.98 -5.76 -1.35
CA LEU A 125 5.90 -5.68 -2.50
C LEU A 125 5.73 -6.86 -3.45
N ARG A 126 5.56 -8.08 -2.90
CA ARG A 126 5.27 -9.28 -3.69
C ARG A 126 3.95 -9.16 -4.46
N PHE A 127 2.89 -8.62 -3.85
CA PHE A 127 1.62 -8.35 -4.54
C PHE A 127 1.75 -7.28 -5.64
N ASP A 128 2.76 -6.42 -5.54
CA ASP A 128 3.13 -5.47 -6.58
C ASP A 128 4.10 -6.04 -7.63
N GLY A 129 4.54 -7.29 -7.48
CA GLY A 129 5.28 -8.04 -8.49
C GLY A 129 6.79 -8.03 -8.33
N TRP A 130 7.29 -7.50 -7.22
CA TRP A 130 8.70 -7.57 -6.86
C TRP A 130 9.13 -9.01 -6.58
N ASN A 131 10.39 -9.32 -6.86
CA ASN A 131 11.05 -10.52 -6.34
C ASN A 131 11.58 -10.22 -4.93
N VAL A 132 10.95 -10.79 -3.89
CA VAL A 132 11.22 -10.39 -2.50
C VAL A 132 11.92 -11.51 -1.73
N ASP A 133 13.11 -11.22 -1.23
CA ASP A 133 13.79 -12.01 -0.20
C ASP A 133 13.47 -11.42 1.17
N PHE A 134 12.73 -12.18 1.99
CA PHE A 134 12.39 -11.79 3.34
C PHE A 134 13.25 -12.55 4.35
N LEU A 135 14.11 -11.83 5.07
CA LEU A 135 15.09 -12.43 5.99
C LEU A 135 14.54 -12.64 7.40
N GLY A 136 13.37 -12.07 7.69
CA GLY A 136 12.78 -12.10 9.02
C GLY A 136 13.19 -10.88 9.85
N THR A 137 13.65 -11.14 11.07
CA THR A 137 13.96 -10.15 12.11
C THR A 137 15.34 -10.41 12.70
N ASP A 138 15.83 -9.49 13.53
CA ASP A 138 17.08 -9.67 14.29
C ASP A 138 18.27 -10.11 13.40
N THR A 139 18.39 -9.50 12.22
CA THR A 139 19.48 -9.82 11.29
C THR A 139 20.64 -8.86 11.50
N PRO A 140 21.85 -9.37 11.82
CA PRO A 140 23.06 -8.55 11.94
C PRO A 140 23.40 -7.75 10.67
N SER A 141 23.97 -6.56 10.84
CA SER A 141 24.27 -5.64 9.73
C SER A 141 25.28 -6.21 8.72
N ASP A 142 26.24 -7.01 9.17
CA ASP A 142 27.21 -7.72 8.34
C ASP A 142 26.56 -8.83 7.51
N ALA A 143 25.64 -9.60 8.09
CA ALA A 143 24.85 -10.60 7.38
C ALA A 143 23.91 -9.98 6.34
N ILE A 144 23.27 -8.84 6.66
CA ILE A 144 22.49 -8.07 5.67
C ILE A 144 23.40 -7.59 4.54
N LEU A 145 24.59 -7.07 4.86
CA LEU A 145 25.55 -6.63 3.86
C LEU A 145 26.01 -7.78 2.94
N GLU A 146 26.25 -8.97 3.49
CA GLU A 146 26.68 -10.14 2.73
C GLU A 146 25.67 -10.52 1.64
N ILE A 147 24.38 -10.59 1.99
CA ILE A 147 23.34 -10.92 1.02
C ILE A 147 23.09 -9.76 0.04
N VAL A 148 23.15 -8.51 0.48
CA VAL A 148 23.04 -7.35 -0.42
C VAL A 148 24.18 -7.34 -1.45
N LYS A 149 25.41 -7.68 -1.05
CA LYS A 149 26.54 -7.82 -1.99
C LYS A 149 26.38 -8.99 -2.94
N SER A 150 25.79 -10.09 -2.48
CA SER A 150 25.67 -11.31 -3.29
C SER A 150 24.54 -11.21 -4.32
N ASN A 151 23.44 -10.55 -3.94
CA ASN A 151 22.22 -10.49 -4.74
C ASN A 151 22.03 -9.14 -5.45
N GLU A 152 22.77 -8.10 -5.06
CA GLU A 152 22.69 -6.73 -5.57
C GLU A 152 21.23 -6.25 -5.78
N PRO A 153 20.38 -6.29 -4.73
CA PRO A 153 18.98 -5.96 -4.89
C PRO A 153 18.79 -4.49 -5.27
N ASP A 154 17.71 -4.22 -6.00
CA ASP A 154 17.30 -2.86 -6.33
C ASP A 154 16.90 -2.09 -5.06
N LEU A 155 16.29 -2.79 -4.10
CA LEU A 155 15.72 -2.20 -2.88
C LEU A 155 16.07 -3.01 -1.62
N LEU A 156 16.53 -2.33 -0.57
CA LEU A 156 16.64 -2.85 0.80
C LEU A 156 15.62 -2.13 1.69
N CYS A 157 14.78 -2.89 2.39
CA CYS A 157 13.81 -2.37 3.34
C CYS A 157 14.17 -2.83 4.76
N LEU A 158 14.42 -1.88 5.65
CA LEU A 158 14.71 -2.14 7.06
C LEU A 158 13.50 -1.77 7.92
N SER A 159 13.02 -2.71 8.73
CA SER A 159 11.95 -2.50 9.70
C SER A 159 12.53 -2.32 11.11
N VAL A 160 12.27 -1.17 11.71
CA VAL A 160 12.71 -0.79 13.05
C VAL A 160 11.49 -0.41 13.89
N THR A 161 11.12 -1.29 14.80
CA THR A 161 10.00 -1.14 15.73
C THR A 161 10.46 -0.63 17.08
N LEU A 162 11.64 -1.06 17.54
CA LEU A 162 12.19 -0.66 18.83
C LEU A 162 13.06 0.61 18.75
N PRO A 163 12.78 1.64 19.55
CA PRO A 163 13.60 2.85 19.72
C PRO A 163 15.11 2.62 19.79
N ASP A 164 15.52 1.65 20.60
CA ASP A 164 16.94 1.41 20.91
C ASP A 164 17.70 0.84 19.68
N GLN A 165 16.98 0.28 18.70
CA GLN A 165 17.58 -0.36 17.52
C GLN A 165 17.71 0.57 16.32
N VAL A 166 17.38 1.86 16.49
CA VAL A 166 17.59 2.88 15.45
C VAL A 166 19.06 2.98 15.06
N ASP A 167 20.00 2.81 15.99
CA ASP A 167 21.44 2.88 15.69
C ASP A 167 21.92 1.66 14.87
N ALA A 168 21.38 0.47 15.13
CA ALA A 168 21.64 -0.71 14.29
C ALA A 168 21.19 -0.48 12.84
N ALA A 169 20.05 0.20 12.64
CA ALA A 169 19.58 0.58 11.30
C ALA A 169 20.53 1.57 10.62
N LYS A 170 21.01 2.59 11.34
CA LYS A 170 22.00 3.55 10.81
C LYS A 170 23.28 2.85 10.38
N GLU A 171 23.76 1.92 11.18
CA GLU A 171 24.95 1.13 10.86
C GLU A 171 24.76 0.35 9.56
N THR A 172 23.65 -0.40 9.44
CA THR A 172 23.31 -1.14 8.22
C THR A 172 23.22 -0.21 7.00
N VAL A 173 22.51 0.91 7.11
CA VAL A 173 22.38 1.91 6.03
C VAL A 173 23.76 2.40 5.59
N ARG A 174 24.62 2.78 6.55
CA ARG A 174 25.97 3.27 6.26
C ARG A 174 26.81 2.21 5.55
N LEU A 175 26.81 0.97 6.05
CA LEU A 175 27.57 -0.14 5.47
C LEU A 175 27.13 -0.43 4.04
N VAL A 176 25.83 -0.55 3.81
CA VAL A 176 25.27 -0.82 2.47
C VAL A 176 25.55 0.34 1.53
N LYS A 177 25.26 1.60 1.90
CA LYS A 177 25.55 2.75 1.03
C LYS A 177 27.03 2.90 0.68
N SER A 178 27.93 2.53 1.59
CA SER A 178 29.37 2.58 1.32
C SER A 178 29.88 1.45 0.41
N THR A 179 29.13 0.35 0.29
CA THR A 179 29.57 -0.86 -0.43
C THR A 179 28.81 -1.09 -1.74
N VAL A 180 27.49 -0.91 -1.72
CA VAL A 180 26.56 -1.10 -2.84
C VAL A 180 25.66 0.14 -2.94
N PRO A 181 26.20 1.31 -3.35
CA PRO A 181 25.46 2.57 -3.37
C PRO A 181 24.27 2.58 -4.33
N SER A 182 24.22 1.65 -5.29
CA SER A 182 23.13 1.47 -6.24
C SER A 182 21.84 0.94 -5.60
N THR A 183 21.94 0.19 -4.49
CA THR A 183 20.76 -0.32 -3.77
C THR A 183 20.06 0.85 -3.08
N ALA A 184 18.80 1.06 -3.42
CA ALA A 184 17.95 2.01 -2.71
C ALA A 184 17.58 1.44 -1.33
N ILE A 185 17.44 2.29 -0.32
CA ILE A 185 17.18 1.88 1.06
C ILE A 185 15.99 2.65 1.62
N ILE A 186 14.99 1.90 2.08
CA ILE A 186 13.88 2.41 2.89
C ILE A 186 14.08 1.96 4.33
N VAL A 187 13.91 2.87 5.27
CA VAL A 187 13.80 2.53 6.70
C VAL A 187 12.41 2.87 7.19
N GLY A 188 11.73 1.89 7.77
CA GLY A 188 10.41 2.08 8.36
C GLY A 188 10.23 1.42 9.71
N GLY A 189 8.99 1.28 10.13
CA GLY A 189 8.61 0.66 11.41
C GLY A 189 8.21 1.64 12.51
N GLY A 190 7.75 1.08 13.63
CA GLY A 190 7.12 1.84 14.71
C GLY A 190 8.03 2.82 15.46
N ALA A 191 9.36 2.64 15.39
CA ALA A 191 10.31 3.54 16.04
C ALA A 191 10.45 4.90 15.32
N ILE A 192 10.10 4.96 14.03
CA ILE A 192 10.28 6.14 13.19
C ILE A 192 9.35 7.29 13.57
N SER A 193 8.11 6.97 13.98
CA SER A 193 7.12 7.97 14.40
C SER A 193 7.35 8.48 15.82
N LYS A 194 7.99 7.69 16.70
CA LYS A 194 8.06 7.96 18.13
C LYS A 194 9.24 8.85 18.55
N ASN A 195 10.35 8.85 17.80
CA ASN A 195 11.62 9.42 18.29
C ASN A 195 12.18 10.60 17.50
N GLY A 196 11.50 11.11 16.46
CA GLY A 196 12.11 12.11 15.55
C GLY A 196 13.39 11.59 14.86
N SER A 197 13.56 10.27 14.82
CA SER A 197 14.73 9.54 14.33
C SER A 197 14.94 9.68 12.83
N GLN A 198 13.97 10.24 12.10
CA GLN A 198 14.05 10.54 10.67
C GLN A 198 15.35 11.27 10.31
N ASN A 199 15.71 12.33 11.05
CA ASN A 199 16.92 13.11 10.79
C ASN A 199 18.20 12.28 10.97
N SER A 200 18.17 11.31 11.88
CA SER A 200 19.32 10.48 12.21
C SER A 200 19.53 9.33 11.20
N LEU A 201 18.55 9.07 10.34
CA LEU A 201 18.55 8.07 9.28
C LEU A 201 18.61 8.70 7.87
N ALA A 202 19.01 9.97 7.77
CA ALA A 202 19.01 10.73 6.51
C ALA A 202 19.91 10.16 5.39
N SER A 203 20.75 9.17 5.68
CA SER A 203 21.53 8.45 4.67
C SER A 203 20.73 7.37 3.92
N ALA A 204 19.55 7.00 4.42
CA ALA A 204 18.58 6.19 3.69
C ALA A 204 17.88 7.06 2.64
N ASP A 205 17.43 6.46 1.53
CA ASP A 205 16.76 7.21 0.46
C ASP A 205 15.32 7.58 0.83
N TYR A 206 14.70 6.82 1.73
CA TYR A 206 13.39 7.16 2.28
C TYR A 206 13.19 6.63 3.69
N VAL A 207 12.54 7.43 4.54
CA VAL A 207 12.26 7.08 5.94
C VAL A 207 10.81 7.38 6.27
N THR A 208 10.03 6.38 6.68
CA THR A 208 8.61 6.56 6.99
C THR A 208 8.07 5.53 7.98
N SER A 209 7.10 5.91 8.80
CA SER A 209 6.33 4.96 9.60
C SER A 209 5.09 4.42 8.88
N ASP A 210 4.71 5.00 7.73
CA ASP A 210 3.51 4.59 6.99
C ASP A 210 3.87 3.72 5.77
N PRO A 211 3.49 2.43 5.77
CA PRO A 211 3.76 1.53 4.65
C PRO A 211 3.12 1.98 3.34
N VAL A 212 2.00 2.72 3.36
CA VAL A 212 1.36 3.24 2.15
C VAL A 212 2.26 4.27 1.46
N THR A 213 2.89 5.15 2.23
CA THR A 213 3.83 6.13 1.67
C THR A 213 5.11 5.47 1.18
N ALA A 214 5.60 4.42 1.85
CA ALA A 214 6.75 3.65 1.38
C ALA A 214 6.48 2.97 0.03
N LEU A 215 5.30 2.37 -0.15
CA LEU A 215 4.89 1.80 -1.44
C LEU A 215 4.80 2.86 -2.54
N LYS A 216 4.25 4.03 -2.25
CA LYS A 216 4.18 5.15 -3.22
C LYS A 216 5.55 5.61 -3.64
N TRP A 217 6.43 5.87 -2.68
CA TRP A 217 7.80 6.27 -2.95
C TRP A 217 8.54 5.21 -3.77
N THR A 218 8.36 3.92 -3.42
CA THR A 218 8.93 2.80 -4.19
C THR A 218 8.43 2.80 -5.63
N ALA A 219 7.13 3.03 -5.84
CA ALA A 219 6.58 3.07 -7.19
C ALA A 219 7.12 4.25 -8.01
N GLU A 220 7.32 5.41 -7.39
CA GLU A 220 7.88 6.60 -8.04
C GLU A 220 9.38 6.43 -8.35
N GLN A 221 10.15 5.95 -7.37
CA GLN A 221 11.61 5.79 -7.46
C GLN A 221 12.04 4.84 -8.59
N PHE A 222 11.25 3.79 -8.81
CA PHE A 222 11.56 2.76 -9.80
C PHE A 222 10.68 2.87 -11.06
N ASP A 223 10.00 4.00 -11.24
CA ASP A 223 9.07 4.26 -12.34
C ASP A 223 8.07 3.11 -12.59
N LEU A 224 7.59 2.51 -11.49
CA LEU A 224 6.54 1.49 -11.52
C LEU A 224 5.14 2.11 -11.68
N GLY A 225 5.09 3.39 -12.09
CA GLY A 225 3.91 4.23 -12.05
C GLY A 225 3.67 5.14 -13.25
N ILE A 226 4.65 5.45 -14.11
CA ILE A 226 4.44 6.43 -15.20
C ILE A 226 4.15 5.77 -16.55
N SER A 227 4.51 4.49 -16.75
CA SER A 227 4.06 3.71 -17.93
C SER A 227 2.68 3.06 -17.74
N ALA A 228 2.03 3.20 -16.57
CA ALA A 228 0.81 2.43 -16.25
C ALA A 228 -0.23 3.18 -15.41
N LYS A 229 -0.51 4.48 -15.66
CA LYS A 229 -1.91 4.90 -15.55
C LYS A 229 -2.67 4.06 -16.58
N THR A 230 -3.35 3.01 -16.14
CA THR A 230 -4.16 2.20 -17.06
C THR A 230 -5.10 3.14 -17.80
N ILE A 231 -5.31 2.94 -19.09
CA ILE A 231 -6.29 3.74 -19.87
C ILE A 231 -7.59 3.89 -19.08
N GLN A 232 -8.08 2.82 -18.45
CA GLN A 232 -9.27 2.84 -17.60
C GLN A 232 -9.22 3.83 -16.42
N ALA A 233 -8.07 3.99 -15.76
CA ALA A 233 -7.88 4.94 -14.66
C ALA A 233 -7.83 6.38 -15.18
N MET A 234 -7.13 6.61 -16.29
CA MET A 234 -7.11 7.93 -16.96
C MET A 234 -8.50 8.35 -17.42
N LEU A 235 -9.27 7.42 -17.99
CA LEU A 235 -10.65 7.68 -18.42
C LEU A 235 -11.57 7.97 -17.24
N ALA A 236 -11.38 7.31 -16.09
CA ALA A 236 -12.18 7.57 -14.90
C ALA A 236 -11.90 8.96 -14.31
N GLU A 237 -10.63 9.36 -14.29
CA GLU A 237 -10.20 10.69 -13.83
C GLU A 237 -10.70 11.80 -14.77
N LEU A 238 -10.51 11.61 -16.09
CA LEU A 238 -11.06 12.49 -17.12
C LEU A 238 -12.58 12.62 -16.98
N GLY A 239 -13.29 11.51 -16.82
CA GLY A 239 -14.75 11.49 -16.64
C GLY A 239 -15.21 12.24 -15.39
N GLY A 240 -14.50 12.08 -14.29
CA GLY A 240 -14.75 12.79 -13.03
C GLY A 240 -14.58 14.30 -13.18
N ARG A 241 -13.54 14.77 -13.89
CA ARG A 241 -13.30 16.18 -14.17
C ARG A 241 -14.34 16.81 -15.07
N ILE A 242 -14.72 16.12 -16.15
CA ILE A 242 -15.82 16.54 -17.03
C ILE A 242 -17.10 16.70 -16.21
N GLN A 243 -17.40 15.73 -15.34
CA GLN A 243 -18.58 15.80 -14.47
C GLN A 243 -18.51 16.97 -13.48
N HIS A 244 -17.33 17.24 -12.92
CA HIS A 244 -17.10 18.34 -11.98
C HIS A 244 -17.40 19.69 -12.64
N PHE A 245 -16.70 20.03 -13.74
CA PHE A 245 -16.92 21.30 -14.45
C PHE A 245 -18.35 21.42 -14.99
N ARG A 246 -18.96 20.32 -15.43
CA ARG A 246 -20.38 20.32 -15.84
C ARG A 246 -21.28 20.76 -14.68
N LYS A 247 -21.06 20.23 -13.47
CA LYS A 247 -21.85 20.56 -12.28
C LYS A 247 -21.61 22.00 -11.82
N GLU A 248 -20.37 22.48 -11.88
CA GLU A 248 -20.07 23.90 -11.58
C GLU A 248 -20.79 24.86 -12.50
N LYS A 249 -20.92 24.50 -13.79
CA LYS A 249 -21.73 25.26 -14.75
C LYS A 249 -23.25 25.04 -14.65
N GLY A 250 -23.71 24.24 -13.69
CA GLY A 250 -25.14 23.94 -13.52
C GLY A 250 -25.76 23.16 -14.68
N LEU A 251 -24.96 22.48 -15.50
CA LEU A 251 -25.45 21.76 -16.68
C LEU A 251 -25.89 20.34 -16.32
N SER A 252 -27.00 19.89 -16.89
CA SER A 252 -27.35 18.47 -16.95
C SER A 252 -26.50 17.73 -18.01
N GLN A 253 -26.42 16.40 -17.92
CA GLN A 253 -25.73 15.59 -18.94
C GLN A 253 -26.34 15.78 -20.34
N GLN A 254 -27.65 16.00 -20.44
CA GLN A 254 -28.31 16.28 -21.73
C GLN A 254 -27.88 17.63 -22.29
N GLN A 255 -27.74 18.66 -21.45
CA GLN A 255 -27.29 19.99 -21.88
C GLN A 255 -25.82 19.98 -22.31
N LEU A 256 -24.95 19.28 -21.57
CA LEU A 256 -23.55 19.09 -22.00
C LEU A 256 -23.47 18.33 -23.33
N ALA A 257 -24.28 17.28 -23.49
CA ALA A 257 -24.35 16.52 -24.74
C ALA A 257 -24.75 17.40 -25.94
N THR A 258 -25.79 18.22 -25.78
CA THR A 258 -26.20 19.18 -26.81
C THR A 258 -25.10 20.19 -27.12
N ALA A 259 -24.46 20.77 -26.10
CA ALA A 259 -23.43 21.79 -26.27
C ALA A 259 -22.14 21.25 -26.93
N SER A 260 -21.79 20.00 -26.64
CA SER A 260 -20.61 19.30 -27.19
C SER A 260 -20.91 18.54 -28.50
N LYS A 261 -22.16 18.56 -28.99
CA LYS A 261 -22.63 17.80 -30.16
C LYS A 261 -22.42 16.29 -30.01
N LEU A 262 -22.69 15.76 -28.82
CA LEU A 262 -22.58 14.34 -28.46
C LEU A 262 -23.94 13.77 -28.06
N ASP A 263 -24.03 12.45 -28.05
CA ASP A 263 -25.19 11.76 -27.48
C ASP A 263 -25.12 11.75 -25.94
N ARG A 264 -26.28 11.89 -25.28
CA ARG A 264 -26.35 11.89 -23.81
C ARG A 264 -25.79 10.61 -23.20
N SER A 265 -26.07 9.45 -23.81
CA SER A 265 -25.56 8.16 -23.33
C SER A 265 -24.04 8.08 -23.45
N TYR A 266 -23.47 8.68 -24.51
CA TYR A 266 -22.03 8.77 -24.69
C TYR A 266 -21.39 9.69 -23.63
N VAL A 267 -21.96 10.88 -23.38
CA VAL A 267 -21.50 11.77 -22.30
C VAL A 267 -21.56 11.07 -20.94
N SER A 268 -22.64 10.35 -20.65
CA SER A 268 -22.73 9.55 -19.42
C SER A 268 -21.64 8.49 -19.37
N ALA A 269 -21.39 7.75 -20.45
CA ALA A 269 -20.35 6.72 -20.48
C ALA A 269 -18.94 7.32 -20.29
N VAL A 270 -18.66 8.49 -20.86
CA VAL A 270 -17.42 9.24 -20.66
C VAL A 270 -17.26 9.71 -19.21
N GLU A 271 -18.29 10.30 -18.59
CA GLU A 271 -18.23 10.74 -17.19
C GLU A 271 -17.98 9.59 -16.20
N HIS A 272 -18.36 8.37 -16.55
CA HIS A 272 -18.11 7.17 -15.75
C HIS A 272 -16.83 6.41 -16.18
N GLY A 273 -16.03 6.97 -17.08
CA GLY A 273 -14.77 6.39 -17.58
C GLY A 273 -14.96 5.12 -18.43
N LYS A 274 -16.15 4.87 -18.97
CA LYS A 274 -16.50 3.66 -19.73
C LYS A 274 -16.23 3.76 -21.23
N GLN A 275 -15.78 4.92 -21.73
CA GLN A 275 -15.54 5.17 -23.15
C GLN A 275 -14.21 5.87 -23.38
N ASN A 276 -13.51 5.44 -24.43
CA ASN A 276 -12.37 6.17 -24.96
C ASN A 276 -12.85 7.43 -25.70
N VAL A 277 -12.22 8.55 -25.39
CA VAL A 277 -12.56 9.86 -25.95
C VAL A 277 -11.52 10.20 -27.01
N SER A 278 -11.97 10.50 -28.23
CA SER A 278 -11.06 11.04 -29.25
C SER A 278 -10.62 12.46 -28.87
N PHE A 279 -9.46 12.91 -29.37
CA PHE A 279 -9.00 14.28 -29.09
C PHE A 279 -10.01 15.35 -29.55
N ALA A 280 -10.67 15.15 -30.70
CA ALA A 280 -11.72 16.04 -31.20
C ALA A 280 -12.92 16.11 -30.25
N THR A 281 -13.33 14.95 -29.71
CA THR A 281 -14.40 14.87 -28.70
C THR A 281 -14.00 15.60 -27.43
N LEU A 282 -12.75 15.46 -26.99
CA LEU A 282 -12.23 16.14 -25.81
C LEU A 282 -12.23 17.67 -25.98
N LYS A 283 -11.85 18.16 -27.17
CA LYS A 283 -11.97 19.59 -27.53
C LYS A 283 -13.41 20.08 -27.50
N ASN A 284 -14.36 19.32 -28.03
CA ASN A 284 -15.77 19.70 -28.00
C ASN A 284 -16.32 19.78 -26.56
N LEU A 285 -15.88 18.87 -25.70
CA LEU A 285 -16.24 18.87 -24.28
C LEU A 285 -15.61 20.06 -23.54
N SER A 286 -14.32 20.35 -23.78
CA SER A 286 -13.64 21.50 -23.16
C SER A 286 -14.29 22.82 -23.58
N ASP A 287 -14.67 22.96 -24.86
CA ASP A 287 -15.33 24.16 -25.38
C ASP A 287 -16.73 24.34 -24.80
N ALA A 288 -17.51 23.26 -24.70
CA ALA A 288 -18.82 23.29 -24.05
C ALA A 288 -18.73 23.63 -22.55
N LEU A 289 -17.62 23.24 -21.92
CA LEU A 289 -17.33 23.51 -20.51
C LEU A 289 -16.59 24.84 -20.30
N ASP A 290 -16.15 25.54 -21.35
CA ASP A 290 -15.33 26.77 -21.29
C ASP A 290 -14.10 26.62 -20.38
N VAL A 291 -13.39 25.50 -20.55
CA VAL A 291 -12.14 25.19 -19.85
C VAL A 291 -11.07 24.85 -20.88
N ASN A 292 -9.81 25.05 -20.51
CA ASN A 292 -8.69 24.56 -21.29
C ASN A 292 -8.68 23.01 -21.27
N ILE A 293 -8.30 22.38 -22.39
CA ILE A 293 -8.13 20.92 -22.45
C ILE A 293 -7.19 20.43 -21.34
N ALA A 294 -6.15 21.18 -21.00
CA ALA A 294 -5.22 20.82 -19.92
C ALA A 294 -5.92 20.68 -18.57
N GLU A 295 -6.95 21.48 -18.27
CA GLU A 295 -7.72 21.41 -17.02
C GLU A 295 -8.59 20.14 -16.94
N LEU A 296 -8.86 19.50 -18.08
CA LEU A 296 -9.53 18.20 -18.11
C LEU A 296 -8.58 17.01 -17.89
N ILE A 297 -7.26 17.22 -17.99
CA ILE A 297 -6.26 16.12 -18.03
C ILE A 297 -5.20 16.22 -16.90
N ASN A 298 -4.87 17.41 -16.40
CA ASN A 298 -3.77 17.65 -15.45
C ASN A 298 -4.25 18.13 -14.07
N ASP A 299 -3.65 17.63 -12.99
CA ASP A 299 -3.83 18.12 -11.60
C ASP A 299 -3.67 19.64 -11.47
#